data_AF-A0A3S4TX76-F1
#
_entry.id   AF-A0A3S4TX76-F1
#
_cell.length_a   1.000
_cell.length_b   1.000
_cell.length_c   1.000
_cell.angle_alpha   90.00
_cell.angle_beta   90.00
_cell.angle_gamma   90.00
#
_symmetry.space_group_name_H-M   'P 1'
#
loop_
_entity.id
_entity.type
_entity.pdbx_description
1 polymer ?
#
loop_
_entity_poly.entity_id
_entity_poly.type
_entity_poly.pdbx_seq_one_letter_code
_entity_poly.pdbx_strand_id
1 'polypeptide(L)'
;MEPSVNPNLVGAVVVPDGSIDPFRLTASNMMDAAENGAKVFTYCEVKNLIREGGKVIGVDVYDHKTRLNVNFCTSGGECQWDLGARDCGIR
;
A
#
# COMPACT_ATOMS: atom_id res chain seq x y z
N MET A 1 3.66 33.65 20.71
CA MET A 1 2.28 33.23 21.02
C MET A 1 1.47 33.45 19.75
N GLU A 2 0.70 32.44 19.30
CA GLU A 2 -0.01 32.47 18.01
C GLU A 2 -0.95 33.69 17.92
N PRO A 3 -0.85 34.57 16.90
CA PRO A 3 -1.60 35.82 16.83
C PRO A 3 -3.12 35.64 16.73
N SER A 4 -3.57 34.47 16.25
CA SER A 4 -4.99 34.18 16.01
C SER A 4 -5.69 33.54 17.21
N VAL A 5 -4.99 33.40 18.34
CA VAL A 5 -5.54 32.76 19.54
C VAL A 5 -6.63 33.62 20.18
N ASN A 6 -7.65 32.99 20.76
CA ASN A 6 -8.73 33.69 21.46
C ASN A 6 -8.14 34.61 22.56
N PRO A 7 -8.43 35.92 22.55
CA PRO A 7 -7.90 36.87 23.54
C PRO A 7 -8.34 36.58 24.98
N ASN A 8 -9.46 35.88 25.18
CA ASN A 8 -9.98 35.52 26.49
C ASN A 8 -9.40 34.19 27.02
N LEU A 9 -8.36 33.62 26.38
CA LEU A 9 -7.74 32.36 26.78
C LEU A 9 -7.02 32.50 28.14
N VAL A 10 -7.38 31.64 29.11
CA VAL A 10 -6.85 31.67 30.49
C VAL A 10 -5.43 31.09 30.59
N GLY A 11 -5.01 30.24 29.66
CA GLY A 11 -3.65 29.67 29.63
C GLY A 11 -3.46 28.59 28.56
N ALA A 12 -2.23 28.15 28.38
CA ALA A 12 -1.85 27.05 27.49
C ALA A 12 -0.80 26.17 28.17
N VAL A 13 -0.77 24.88 27.84
CA VAL A 13 0.21 23.91 28.35
C VAL A 13 1.03 23.39 27.18
N VAL A 14 2.35 23.35 27.35
CA VAL A 14 3.27 22.78 26.36
C VAL A 14 3.43 21.30 26.68
N VAL A 15 3.08 20.45 25.72
CA VAL A 15 3.32 19.01 25.76
C VAL A 15 4.29 18.63 24.64
N PRO A 16 5.16 17.63 24.85
CA PRO A 16 5.96 17.08 23.76
C PRO A 16 5.03 16.28 22.84
N ASP A 17 4.70 16.85 21.67
CA ASP A 17 3.92 16.17 20.64
C ASP A 17 4.83 15.70 19.49
N GLY A 18 4.42 14.63 18.81
CA GLY A 18 5.11 14.05 17.67
C GLY A 18 4.29 14.24 16.41
N SER A 19 4.86 14.89 15.40
CA SER A 19 4.25 14.95 14.07
C SER A 19 4.83 13.88 13.18
N ILE A 20 3.97 13.18 12.44
CA ILE A 20 4.38 12.22 11.40
C ILE A 20 3.85 12.68 10.04
N ASP A 21 4.58 12.32 8.99
CA ASP A 21 4.07 12.36 7.62
C ASP A 21 3.44 11.00 7.30
N PRO A 22 2.11 10.89 7.19
CA PRO A 22 1.43 9.61 6.97
C PRO A 22 1.75 8.99 5.61
N PHE A 23 2.06 9.81 4.59
CA PHE A 23 2.40 9.30 3.26
C PHE A 23 3.78 8.65 3.28
N ARG A 24 4.75 9.31 3.92
CA ARG A 24 6.09 8.75 4.08
C ARG A 24 6.09 7.51 4.97
N LEU A 25 5.31 7.51 6.06
CA LEU A 25 5.18 6.34 6.92
C LEU A 25 4.63 5.13 6.15
N THR A 26 3.57 5.34 5.37
CA THR A 26 2.97 4.26 4.56
C THR A 26 3.95 3.73 3.53
N ALA A 27 4.65 4.62 2.82
CA ALA A 27 5.67 4.24 1.86
C ALA A 27 6.83 3.47 2.52
N SER A 28 7.28 3.90 3.69
CA SER A 28 8.35 3.21 4.45
C SER A 28 7.97 1.78 4.81
N ASN A 29 6.73 1.53 5.23
CA ASN A 29 6.28 0.16 5.52
C ASN A 29 6.25 -0.73 4.26
N MET A 30 5.84 -0.15 3.11
CA MET A 30 5.84 -0.89 1.85
C MET A 30 7.27 -1.19 1.36
N MET A 31 8.20 -0.25 1.54
CA MET A 31 9.61 -0.42 1.18
C MET A 31 10.28 -1.47 2.06
N ASP A 32 10.08 -1.44 3.38
CA ASP A 32 10.61 -2.45 4.30
C ASP A 32 10.10 -3.85 3.94
N ALA A 33 8.81 -4.00 3.64
CA ALA A 33 8.27 -5.28 3.17
C ALA A 33 8.94 -5.75 1.87
N ALA A 34 9.19 -4.84 0.93
CA ALA A 34 9.86 -5.16 -0.33
C ALA A 34 11.32 -5.58 -0.13
N GLU A 35 12.05 -4.89 0.76
CA GLU A 35 13.42 -5.26 1.16
C GLU A 35 13.48 -6.64 1.81
N ASN A 36 12.41 -7.04 2.52
CA ASN A 36 12.25 -8.38 3.10
C ASN A 36 11.65 -9.42 2.11
N GLY A 37 11.59 -9.11 0.81
CA GLY A 37 11.22 -10.07 -0.24
C GLY A 37 9.74 -10.09 -0.64
N ALA A 38 8.92 -9.17 -0.13
CA ALA A 38 7.56 -9.00 -0.63
C ALA A 38 7.55 -8.37 -2.04
N LYS A 39 6.58 -8.75 -2.87
CA LYS A 39 6.31 -8.08 -4.15
C LYS A 39 5.20 -7.05 -3.97
N VAL A 40 5.48 -5.80 -4.33
CA VAL A 40 4.52 -4.69 -4.23
C VAL A 40 4.03 -4.31 -5.63
N PHE A 41 2.72 -4.40 -5.86
CA PHE A 41 2.09 -4.04 -7.13
C PHE A 41 1.25 -2.76 -6.95
N THR A 42 1.59 -1.72 -7.70
CA THR A 42 0.84 -0.45 -7.71
C THR A 42 -0.13 -0.41 -8.88
N TYR A 43 -1.21 0.37 -8.77
CA TYR A 43 -2.26 0.47 -9.82
C TYR A 43 -2.98 -0.84 -10.13
N CYS A 44 -2.91 -1.80 -9.22
CA CYS A 44 -3.54 -3.10 -9.30
C CYS A 44 -4.80 -3.12 -8.42
N GLU A 45 -5.98 -3.22 -9.04
CA GLU A 45 -7.26 -3.26 -8.34
C GLU A 45 -7.76 -4.70 -8.22
N VAL A 46 -7.98 -5.18 -7.00
CA VAL A 46 -8.57 -6.51 -6.76
C VAL A 46 -10.05 -6.49 -7.13
N LYS A 47 -10.44 -7.36 -8.08
CA LYS A 47 -11.82 -7.47 -8.56
C LYS A 47 -12.57 -8.65 -7.95
N ASN A 48 -11.91 -9.79 -7.76
CA ASN A 48 -12.52 -11.00 -7.21
C ASN A 48 -11.54 -11.81 -6.35
N LEU A 49 -12.09 -12.71 -5.54
CA LEU A 49 -11.34 -13.70 -4.76
C LEU A 49 -11.47 -15.07 -5.42
N ILE A 50 -10.34 -15.74 -5.66
CA ILE A 50 -10.28 -17.11 -6.18
C ILE A 50 -10.40 -18.07 -4.99
N ARG A 51 -11.38 -18.97 -5.03
CA ARG A 51 -11.70 -19.88 -3.92
C ARG A 51 -11.82 -21.32 -4.39
N GLU A 52 -11.24 -22.23 -3.62
CA GLU A 52 -11.36 -23.68 -3.81
C GLU A 52 -11.73 -24.34 -2.47
N GLY A 53 -12.78 -25.16 -2.46
CA GLY A 53 -13.20 -25.88 -1.24
C GLY A 53 -13.47 -24.99 -0.02
N GLY A 54 -13.89 -23.73 -0.24
CA GLY A 54 -14.11 -22.75 0.83
C GLY A 54 -12.86 -21.99 1.29
N LYS A 55 -11.67 -22.31 0.77
CA LYS A 55 -10.42 -21.59 1.05
C LYS A 55 -10.12 -20.58 -0.06
N VAL A 56 -9.71 -19.36 0.31
CA VAL A 56 -9.16 -18.39 -0.65
C VAL A 56 -7.76 -18.84 -1.04
N ILE A 57 -7.56 -19.07 -2.34
CA ILE A 57 -6.27 -19.49 -2.92
C ILE A 57 -5.65 -18.39 -3.78
N GLY A 58 -6.34 -17.29 -4.02
CA GLY A 58 -5.84 -16.19 -4.83
C GLY A 58 -6.85 -15.06 -5.04
N VAL A 59 -6.49 -14.14 -5.92
CA VAL A 59 -7.28 -12.97 -6.28
C VAL A 59 -7.16 -12.68 -7.78
N ASP A 60 -8.25 -12.22 -8.38
CA ASP A 60 -8.25 -11.64 -9.72
C ASP A 60 -8.04 -10.13 -9.60
N VAL A 61 -7.14 -9.59 -10.41
CA VAL A 61 -6.70 -8.20 -10.35
C VAL A 61 -6.78 -7.57 -11.72
N TYR A 62 -7.28 -6.34 -11.78
CA TYR A 62 -7.19 -5.49 -12.94
C TYR A 62 -6.01 -4.52 -12.77
N ASP A 63 -5.00 -4.64 -13.63
CA ASP A 63 -3.87 -3.71 -13.68
C ASP A 63 -4.21 -2.52 -14.57
N HIS A 64 -4.33 -1.34 -13.97
CA HIS A 64 -4.67 -0.11 -14.67
C HIS A 64 -3.53 0.43 -15.56
N LYS A 65 -2.27 0.03 -15.31
CA LYS A 65 -1.13 0.42 -16.16
C LYS A 65 -1.11 -0.36 -17.47
N THR A 66 -1.25 -1.67 -17.40
CA THR A 66 -1.22 -2.55 -18.58
C THR A 66 -2.60 -2.76 -19.21
N ARG A 67 -3.68 -2.43 -18.49
CA ARG A 67 -5.10 -2.69 -18.84
C ARG A 67 -5.41 -4.18 -19.01
N LEU A 68 -4.75 -5.03 -18.23
CA LEU A 68 -4.90 -6.48 -18.26
C LEU A 68 -5.53 -7.01 -16.98
N ASN A 69 -6.24 -8.13 -17.10
CA ASN A 69 -6.68 -8.91 -15.94
C ASN A 69 -5.62 -9.97 -15.63
N VAL A 70 -5.24 -10.08 -14.37
CA VAL A 70 -4.14 -10.89 -13.85
C VAL A 70 -4.60 -11.64 -12.62
N ASN A 71 -4.15 -12.88 -12.45
CA ASN A 71 -4.49 -13.69 -11.29
C ASN A 71 -3.25 -13.89 -10.41
N PHE A 72 -3.38 -13.57 -9.11
CA PHE A 72 -2.35 -13.83 -8.10
C PHE A 72 -2.81 -14.94 -7.16
N CYS A 73 -2.07 -16.05 -7.06
CA CYS A 73 -2.49 -17.20 -6.24
C CYS A 73 -1.40 -17.72 -5.30
N THR A 74 -1.77 -17.99 -4.05
CA THR A 74 -0.90 -18.14 -2.87
C THR A 74 0.15 -19.25 -2.94
N SER A 75 0.00 -20.23 -3.85
CA SER A 75 0.98 -21.31 -4.02
C SER A 75 0.73 -22.14 -5.29
N GLY A 76 1.70 -22.17 -6.21
CA GLY A 76 2.02 -23.35 -7.04
C GLY A 76 1.17 -23.70 -8.27
N GLY A 77 0.15 -22.92 -8.62
CA GLY A 77 -0.53 -23.04 -9.93
C GLY A 77 0.17 -22.24 -11.03
N GLU A 78 -0.34 -22.29 -12.27
CA GLU A 78 0.03 -21.42 -13.40
C GLU A 78 -0.34 -19.95 -13.09
N CYS A 79 0.28 -19.38 -12.06
CA CYS A 79 0.00 -18.06 -11.53
C CYS A 79 1.08 -17.10 -12.05
N GLN A 80 0.63 -16.03 -12.70
CA GLN A 80 1.52 -15.00 -13.24
C GLN A 80 2.00 -14.06 -12.12
N TRP A 81 2.90 -14.54 -11.27
CA TRP A 81 3.66 -13.68 -10.34
C TRP A 81 4.71 -12.80 -11.05
N ASP A 82 4.96 -13.10 -12.34
CA ASP A 82 6.05 -12.58 -13.15
C ASP A 82 5.56 -11.89 -14.43
N LEU A 83 4.35 -11.31 -14.42
CA LEU A 83 3.96 -10.36 -15.47
C LEU A 83 4.90 -9.15 -15.41
N GLY A 84 6.02 -9.29 -16.11
CA GLY A 84 7.00 -8.26 -16.42
C GLY A 84 7.13 -7.20 -15.34
N ALA A 85 7.89 -7.47 -14.29
CA ALA A 85 8.72 -6.45 -13.69
C ALA A 85 9.75 -5.96 -14.74
N ARG A 86 9.28 -5.40 -15.86
CA ARG A 86 10.04 -4.43 -16.63
C ARG A 86 9.97 -3.17 -15.79
N ASP A 87 10.86 -3.14 -14.81
CA ASP A 87 11.54 -1.93 -14.37
C ASP A 87 10.68 -0.67 -14.57
N CYS A 88 9.62 -0.53 -13.76
CA CYS A 88 8.94 0.76 -13.64
C CYS A 88 9.88 1.61 -12.78
N GLY A 89 11.01 2.00 -13.38
CA GLY A 89 12.08 2.72 -12.75
C GLY A 89 11.52 3.97 -12.09
N ILE A 90 11.55 3.96 -10.76
CA ILE A 90 11.66 5.21 -10.01
C ILE A 90 13.13 5.58 -10.14
N ARG A 91 13.42 6.44 -11.13
CA ARG A 91 14.62 7.27 -11.11
C ARG A 91 14.41 8.42 -10.14
#